data_AF-H3A1W0-F1
#
_entry.id   AF-H3A1W0-F1
#
_cell.length_a   1.000
_cell.length_b   1.000
_cell.length_c   1.000
_cell.angle_alpha   90.00
_cell.angle_beta   90.00
_cell.angle_gamma   90.00
#
_symmetry.space_group_name_H-M   'P 1'
#
loop_
_entity.id
_entity.type
_entity.pdbx_description
1 polymer ?
#
loop_
_entity_poly.entity_id
_entity_poly.type
_entity_poly.pdbx_seq_one_letter_code
_entity_poly.pdbx_strand_id
1 'polypeptide(L)'
;YVLNVTPDLPNIFEKNGEFRYKQIPISDHWSQNLSQFFPEAIDFIVYEALSKKCGILVHCLAGVSRSVTVTVAYLMQKLNMSLNDAYDHVKKKKSNISPNFNFLG
;
A
#
# COMPACT_ATOMS: atom_id res chain seq x y z
N TYR A 1 -11.38 -4.63 -4.38
CA TYR A 1 -10.74 -4.57 -3.05
C TYR A 1 -10.07 -3.23 -2.88
N VAL A 2 -10.03 -2.69 -1.66
CA VAL A 2 -9.40 -1.40 -1.37
C VAL A 2 -8.58 -1.50 -0.09
N LEU A 3 -7.29 -1.17 -0.17
CA LEU A 3 -6.40 -1.03 0.98
C LEU A 3 -6.20 0.46 1.27
N ASN A 4 -6.80 0.94 2.35
CA ASN A 4 -6.75 2.33 2.80
C ASN A 4 -5.61 2.48 3.82
N VAL A 5 -4.53 3.14 3.44
CA VAL A 5 -3.34 3.35 4.30
C VAL A 5 -3.40 4.73 4.94
N THR A 6 -4.52 5.04 5.61
CA THR A 6 -4.73 6.29 6.34
C THR A 6 -5.51 6.04 7.64
N PRO A 7 -5.26 6.84 8.70
CA PRO A 7 -6.03 6.75 9.95
C PRO A 7 -7.38 7.47 9.85
N ASP A 8 -7.49 8.44 8.96
CA ASP A 8 -8.51 9.49 9.01
C ASP A 8 -9.46 9.50 7.80
N LEU A 9 -9.10 8.87 6.68
CA LEU A 9 -10.02 8.80 5.54
C LEU A 9 -11.03 7.65 5.72
N PRO A 10 -12.34 7.91 5.48
CA PRO A 10 -13.36 6.89 5.59
C PRO A 10 -13.32 5.92 4.41
N ASN A 11 -13.76 4.68 4.66
CA ASN A 11 -14.00 3.69 3.62
C ASN A 11 -15.37 3.95 2.95
N ILE A 12 -15.41 4.92 2.04
CA ILE A 12 -16.65 5.52 1.49
C ILE A 12 -17.64 4.46 0.97
N PHE A 13 -17.15 3.44 0.25
CA PHE A 13 -18.00 2.47 -0.44
C PHE A 13 -18.19 1.14 0.32
N GLU A 14 -17.69 1.04 1.56
CA GLU A 14 -17.74 -0.21 2.33
C GLU A 14 -19.17 -0.65 2.64
N LYS A 15 -20.06 0.30 2.94
CA LYS A 15 -21.47 0.01 3.31
C LYS A 15 -22.31 -0.52 2.16
N ASN A 16 -21.92 -0.26 0.92
CA ASN A 16 -22.67 -0.69 -0.25
C ASN A 16 -22.41 -2.16 -0.61
N GLY A 17 -21.44 -2.81 0.05
CA GLY A 17 -21.09 -4.22 -0.18
C GLY A 17 -20.32 -4.50 -1.48
N GLU A 18 -20.19 -3.52 -2.37
CA GLU A 18 -19.48 -3.64 -3.65
C GLU A 18 -17.95 -3.75 -3.48
N PHE A 19 -17.41 -3.11 -2.45
CA PHE A 19 -15.97 -3.07 -2.20
C PHE A 19 -15.64 -3.65 -0.83
N ARG A 20 -14.70 -4.59 -0.83
CA ARG A 20 -14.07 -5.08 0.40
C ARG A 20 -12.88 -4.20 0.76
N TYR A 21 -12.90 -3.64 1.96
CA TYR A 21 -11.87 -2.75 2.47
C TYR A 21 -10.96 -3.44 3.48
N LYS A 22 -9.76 -2.89 3.60
CA LYS A 22 -8.89 -3.05 4.75
C LYS A 22 -8.25 -1.71 5.05
N GLN A 23 -8.24 -1.31 6.31
CA GLN A 23 -7.65 -0.04 6.72
C GLN A 23 -6.40 -0.29 7.56
N ILE A 24 -5.30 0.37 7.20
CA ILE A 24 -4.07 0.45 7.98
C ILE A 24 -3.97 1.89 8.49
N PRO A 25 -4.34 2.15 9.75
CA PRO A 25 -4.53 3.50 10.27
C PRO A 25 -3.19 4.15 10.63
N ILE A 26 -2.43 4.58 9.63
CA ILE A 26 -1.08 5.14 9.82
C ILE A 26 -0.90 6.52 9.16
N SER A 27 -0.40 7.48 9.93
CA SER A 27 -0.11 8.83 9.42
C SER A 27 1.18 8.86 8.61
N ASP A 28 1.31 9.83 7.71
CA ASP A 28 2.53 10.05 6.92
C ASP A 28 3.57 10.82 7.71
N HIS A 29 4.12 10.20 8.75
CA HIS A 29 4.97 10.88 9.72
C HIS A 29 6.19 10.04 10.08
N TRP A 30 7.32 10.68 10.34
CA TRP A 30 8.60 10.03 10.61
C TRP A 30 8.58 9.11 11.84
N SER A 31 7.73 9.40 12.82
CA SER A 31 7.61 8.60 14.05
C SER A 31 6.79 7.31 13.87
N GLN A 32 6.23 7.08 12.70
CA GLN A 32 5.36 5.94 12.45
C GLN A 32 6.16 4.75 11.91
N ASN A 33 5.82 3.55 12.38
CA ASN A 33 6.35 2.31 11.86
C ASN A 33 5.35 1.69 10.88
N LEU A 34 5.57 1.86 9.57
CA LEU A 34 4.74 1.26 8.53
C LEU A 34 5.11 -0.20 8.25
N SER A 35 6.37 -0.59 8.48
CA SER A 35 6.86 -1.92 8.11
C SER A 35 6.22 -3.04 8.93
N GLN A 36 5.80 -2.76 10.16
CA GLN A 36 5.04 -3.71 10.99
C GLN A 36 3.73 -4.17 10.33
N PHE A 37 3.15 -3.37 9.43
CA PHE A 37 1.91 -3.68 8.72
C PHE A 37 2.13 -4.35 7.36
N PHE A 38 3.38 -4.51 6.90
CA PHE A 38 3.64 -5.13 5.59
C PHE A 38 3.10 -6.55 5.45
N PRO A 39 3.28 -7.47 6.42
CA PRO A 39 2.71 -8.82 6.30
C PRO A 39 1.19 -8.76 6.12
N GLU A 40 0.53 -7.97 6.96
CA GLU A 40 -0.92 -7.81 6.96
C GLU A 40 -1.46 -7.18 5.64
N ALA A 41 -0.75 -6.19 5.11
CA ALA A 41 -1.07 -5.51 3.85
C ALA A 41 -0.90 -6.45 2.65
N ILE A 42 0.23 -7.15 2.61
CA ILE A 42 0.60 -8.03 1.50
C ILE A 42 -0.32 -9.26 1.46
N ASP A 43 -0.69 -9.80 2.62
CA ASP A 43 -1.66 -10.89 2.70
C ASP A 43 -3.03 -10.47 2.17
N PHE A 44 -3.49 -9.25 2.47
CA PHE A 44 -4.73 -8.73 1.91
C PHE A 44 -4.64 -8.52 0.39
N ILE A 45 -3.52 -7.99 -0.11
CA ILE A 45 -3.31 -7.85 -1.56
C ILE A 45 -3.38 -9.23 -2.23
N VAL A 46 -2.68 -10.22 -1.68
CA VAL A 46 -2.44 -11.49 -2.37
C VAL A 46 -3.60 -12.46 -2.18
N TYR A 47 -3.99 -12.73 -0.94
CA TYR A 47 -4.96 -13.77 -0.62
C TYR A 47 -6.39 -13.30 -0.72
N GLU A 48 -6.67 -12.02 -0.43
CA GLU A 48 -8.04 -11.52 -0.54
C GLU A 48 -8.39 -11.05 -1.95
N ALA A 49 -7.49 -10.34 -2.63
CA ALA A 49 -7.77 -9.77 -3.95
C ALA A 49 -7.21 -10.61 -5.11
N LEU A 50 -5.89 -10.75 -5.20
CA LEU A 50 -5.24 -11.31 -6.40
C LEU A 50 -5.52 -12.82 -6.59
N SER A 51 -5.61 -13.61 -5.52
CA SER A 51 -5.95 -15.05 -5.58
C SER A 51 -7.31 -15.30 -6.24
N LYS A 52 -8.25 -14.36 -6.07
CA LYS A 52 -9.61 -14.39 -6.63
C LYS A 52 -9.69 -13.71 -8.00
N LYS A 53 -8.54 -13.36 -8.60
CA LYS A 53 -8.44 -12.63 -9.88
C LYS A 53 -9.17 -11.28 -9.85
N CYS A 54 -9.24 -10.63 -8.70
CA CYS A 54 -9.86 -9.32 -8.54
C CYS A 54 -8.83 -8.19 -8.51
N GLY A 55 -9.24 -6.99 -8.94
CA GLY A 55 -8.45 -5.77 -8.77
C GLY A 55 -8.41 -5.27 -7.32
N ILE A 56 -7.28 -4.66 -6.96
CA ILE A 56 -7.10 -3.96 -5.69
C ILE A 56 -6.54 -2.55 -5.90
N LEU A 57 -7.13 -1.59 -5.20
CA LEU A 57 -6.61 -0.23 -5.07
C LEU A 57 -5.87 -0.11 -3.73
N VAL A 58 -4.58 0.22 -3.75
CA VAL A 58 -3.83 0.64 -2.56
C VAL A 58 -3.71 2.15 -2.59
N HIS A 59 -4.30 2.84 -1.61
CA HIS A 59 -4.29 4.31 -1.58
C HIS A 59 -3.90 4.86 -0.22
N CYS A 60 -3.46 6.11 -0.23
CA CYS A 60 -3.33 6.96 0.95
C CYS A 60 -3.95 8.32 0.61
N LEU A 61 -3.57 9.40 1.31
CA LEU A 61 -4.10 10.74 1.02
C LEU A 61 -3.61 11.28 -0.34
N ALA A 62 -2.30 11.43 -0.52
CA ALA A 62 -1.73 12.02 -1.75
C ALA A 62 -1.34 10.98 -2.81
N GLY A 63 -1.32 9.69 -2.44
CA GLY A 63 -0.78 8.63 -3.28
C GLY A 63 0.74 8.72 -3.51
N VAL A 64 1.47 9.42 -2.65
CA VAL A 64 2.90 9.75 -2.85
C VAL A 64 3.84 8.93 -1.95
N SER A 65 3.43 8.67 -0.70
CA SER A 65 4.30 8.06 0.31
C SER A 65 3.76 6.72 0.83
N ARG A 66 2.86 6.71 1.82
CA ARG A 66 2.36 5.47 2.47
C ARG A 66 1.91 4.35 1.51
N SER A 67 1.03 4.67 0.56
CA SER A 67 0.55 3.67 -0.41
C SER A 67 1.65 3.18 -1.35
N VAL A 68 2.61 4.05 -1.66
CA VAL A 68 3.77 3.71 -2.47
C VAL A 68 4.69 2.77 -1.69
N THR A 69 4.99 3.06 -0.43
CA THR A 69 5.80 2.19 0.43
C THR A 69 5.21 0.78 0.50
N VAL A 70 3.90 0.65 0.76
CA VAL A 70 3.24 -0.66 0.78
C VAL A 70 3.35 -1.36 -0.59
N THR A 71 3.21 -0.61 -1.69
CA THR A 71 3.37 -1.17 -3.04
C THR A 71 4.80 -1.64 -3.29
N VAL A 72 5.81 -0.89 -2.87
CA VAL A 72 7.23 -1.27 -2.98
C VAL A 72 7.51 -2.52 -2.15
N ALA A 73 7.04 -2.58 -0.90
CA ALA A 73 7.18 -3.76 -0.04
C ALA A 73 6.53 -5.01 -0.66
N TYR A 74 5.34 -4.85 -1.27
CA TYR A 74 4.67 -5.92 -2.02
C TYR A 74 5.53 -6.42 -3.19
N LEU A 75 6.09 -5.51 -4.01
CA LEU A 75 6.92 -5.88 -5.16
C LEU A 75 8.20 -6.62 -4.71
N MET A 76 8.84 -6.14 -3.65
CA MET A 76 10.02 -6.79 -3.07
C MET A 76 9.69 -8.21 -2.62
N GLN A 77 8.61 -8.40 -1.84
CA GLN A 77 8.27 -9.72 -1.29
C GLN A 77 7.70 -10.69 -2.34
N LYS A 78 6.88 -10.23 -3.29
CA LYS A 78 6.17 -11.12 -4.22
C LYS A 78 6.85 -11.31 -5.56
N LEU A 79 7.68 -10.35 -5.98
CA LEU A 79 8.46 -10.46 -7.22
C LEU A 79 9.97 -10.59 -6.97
N ASN A 80 10.39 -10.77 -5.72
CA ASN A 80 11.80 -10.88 -5.32
C ASN A 80 12.66 -9.71 -5.86
N MET A 81 12.08 -8.52 -5.94
CA MET A 81 12.79 -7.32 -6.37
C MET A 81 13.65 -6.76 -5.24
N SER A 82 14.80 -6.18 -5.58
CA SER A 82 15.53 -5.33 -4.63
C SER A 82 14.71 -4.07 -4.31
N LEU A 83 15.03 -3.39 -3.22
CA LEU A 83 14.39 -2.11 -2.87
C LEU A 83 14.50 -1.09 -4.03
N ASN A 84 15.69 -0.98 -4.63
CA ASN A 84 15.95 -0.06 -5.74
C ASN A 84 15.11 -0.42 -6.98
N ASP A 85 15.09 -1.71 -7.36
CA ASP A 85 14.32 -2.15 -8.52
C ASP A 85 12.81 -1.94 -8.32
N ALA A 86 12.30 -2.28 -7.13
CA ALA A 86 10.90 -2.09 -6.79
C ALA A 86 10.52 -0.59 -6.77
N TYR A 87 11.36 0.26 -6.18
CA TYR A 87 11.16 1.70 -6.17
C TYR A 87 11.14 2.29 -7.58
N ASP A 88 12.15 1.96 -8.40
CA ASP A 88 12.27 2.44 -9.77
C ASP A 88 11.12 1.94 -10.65
N HIS A 89 10.66 0.71 -10.41
CA HIS A 89 9.49 0.16 -11.09
C HIS A 89 8.25 1.01 -10.83
N VAL A 90 8.01 1.42 -9.58
CA VAL A 90 6.88 2.29 -9.25
C VAL A 90 7.11 3.72 -9.77
N LYS A 91 8.32 4.26 -9.65
CA LYS A 91 8.68 5.62 -10.12
C LYS A 91 8.45 5.80 -11.62
N LYS A 92 8.79 4.79 -12.43
CA LYS A 92 8.55 4.78 -13.88
C LYS A 92 7.07 4.87 -14.23
N LYS A 93 6.19 4.28 -13.42
CA LYS A 93 4.73 4.30 -13.61
C LYS A 93 4.07 5.53 -12.99
N LYS A 94 4.68 6.11 -11.96
CA LYS A 94 4.19 7.28 -11.23
C LYS A 94 5.37 8.18 -10.83
N SER A 95 5.65 9.18 -11.66
CA SER A 95 6.84 10.03 -11.51
C SER A 95 6.86 10.88 -10.24
N ASN A 96 5.71 11.17 -9.63
CA ASN A 96 5.62 12.01 -8.43
C ASN A 96 5.68 11.24 -7.09
N ILE A 97 6.08 9.96 -7.08
CA ILE A 97 6.28 9.25 -5.80
C ILE A 97 7.44 9.87 -5.01
N SER A 98 7.27 9.91 -3.69
CA SER A 98 8.26 10.37 -2.72
C SER A 98 7.90 9.77 -1.34
N PRO A 99 8.21 8.49 -1.11
CA PRO A 99 8.06 7.85 0.18
C PRO A 99 8.83 8.58 1.27
N ASN A 100 8.26 8.60 2.47
CA ASN A 100 9.04 8.96 3.65
C ASN A 100 10.18 7.96 3.82
N PHE A 101 11.43 8.44 3.88
CA PHE A 101 12.62 7.58 3.99
C PHE A 101 12.58 6.66 5.21
N ASN A 102 11.94 7.08 6.31
CA ASN A 102 11.77 6.25 7.50
C ASN A 102 10.93 4.99 7.25
N PHE A 103 10.18 4.93 6.16
CA PHE A 103 9.42 3.73 5.79
C PHE A 103 10.21 2.77 4.89
N LEU A 104 11.38 3.19 4.38
CA LEU A 104 12.22 2.40 3.46
C LEU A 104 13.53 1.91 4.10
N GLY A 105 13.84 2.36 5.32
CA GLY A 105 15.01 2.00 6.10
C GLY A 105 14.75 0.92 7.14
#